data_AF-A0A377PNH6-F1
#
_entry.id   AF-A0A377PNH6-F1
#
_cell.length_a   1.000
_cell.length_b   1.000
_cell.length_c   1.000
_cell.angle_alpha   90.00
_cell.angle_beta   90.00
_cell.angle_gamma   90.00
#
_symmetry.space_group_name_H-M   'P 1'
#
loop_
_entity.id
_entity.type
_entity.pdbx_description
1 polymer ?
#
loop_
_entity_poly.entity_id
_entity_poly.type
_entity_poly.pdbx_seq_one_letter_code
_entity_poly.pdbx_strand_id
1 'polypeptide(L)'
;MKDGADILDASQWHKMQKPVFGTARHNRQFGPGHNSFTQTKEGDDVLVYHARNYTEIEGDPLYDPNRHTRIKIFAWDEQGMPVFGEPLADNR
;
A
#
# COMPACT_ATOMS: atom_id res chain seq x y z
N MET A 1 15.51 -2.33 11.10
CA MET A 1 16.92 -1.92 11.19
C MET A 1 17.13 -1.24 12.53
N LYS A 2 18.30 -1.40 13.14
CA LYS A 2 18.64 -0.63 14.35
C LYS A 2 19.19 0.72 13.93
N ASP A 3 19.08 1.72 14.80
CA ASP A 3 19.71 3.02 14.58
C ASP A 3 21.21 2.85 14.33
N GLY A 4 21.72 3.52 13.29
CA GLY A 4 23.12 3.43 12.85
C GLY A 4 23.46 2.21 11.98
N ALA A 5 22.48 1.41 11.54
CA ALA A 5 22.72 0.35 10.57
C ALA A 5 23.20 0.90 9.21
N ASP A 6 24.15 0.20 8.58
CA ASP A 6 24.57 0.51 7.22
C ASP A 6 23.46 0.10 6.23
N ILE A 7 22.82 1.10 5.61
CA ILE A 7 21.74 0.88 4.64
C ILE A 7 22.23 0.23 3.34
N LEU A 8 23.54 0.20 3.10
CA LEU A 8 24.13 -0.47 1.93
C LEU A 8 24.44 -1.95 2.20
N ASP A 9 24.44 -2.40 3.47
CA ASP A 9 24.57 -3.80 3.82
C ASP A 9 23.22 -4.52 3.67
N ALA A 10 23.14 -5.44 2.71
CA ALA A 10 21.96 -6.24 2.43
C ALA A 10 21.49 -7.05 3.65
N SER A 11 22.38 -7.43 4.57
CA SER A 11 22.02 -8.18 5.78
C SER A 11 21.13 -7.39 6.74
N GLN A 12 21.10 -6.07 6.62
CA GLN A 12 20.24 -5.18 7.41
C GLN A 12 18.79 -5.14 6.89
N TRP A 13 18.57 -5.54 5.64
CA TRP A 13 17.26 -5.52 4.98
C TRP A 13 16.54 -6.86 5.15
N HIS A 14 15.39 -6.81 5.82
CA HIS A 14 14.60 -8.01 6.10
C HIS A 14 13.34 -7.98 5.25
N LYS A 15 13.22 -8.96 4.35
CA LYS A 15 12.05 -9.07 3.47
C LYS A 15 10.90 -9.78 4.18
N MET A 16 9.73 -9.15 4.19
CA MET A 16 8.52 -9.79 4.67
C MET A 16 8.17 -11.01 3.80
N GLN A 17 7.79 -12.12 4.46
CA GLN A 17 7.44 -13.36 3.78
C GLN A 17 6.08 -13.29 3.06
N LYS A 18 5.22 -12.35 3.45
CA LYS A 18 3.90 -12.11 2.87
C LYS A 18 3.77 -10.64 2.45
N PRO A 19 2.91 -10.32 1.45
CA PRO A 19 2.57 -8.95 1.15
C PRO A 19 2.00 -8.24 2.39
N VAL A 20 2.43 -6.99 2.61
CA VAL A 20 1.90 -6.13 3.69
C VAL A 20 0.62 -5.38 3.26
N PHE A 21 0.31 -5.40 1.96
CA PHE A 21 -0.89 -4.82 1.36
C PHE A 21 -1.20 -5.56 0.06
N GLY A 22 -2.48 -5.85 -0.20
CA GLY A 22 -2.87 -6.68 -1.35
C GLY A 22 -4.35 -6.55 -1.71
N THR A 23 -4.74 -7.23 -2.79
CA THR A 23 -6.12 -7.25 -3.30
C THR A 23 -7.13 -7.62 -2.20
N ALA A 24 -8.18 -6.80 -2.05
CA ALA A 24 -9.34 -7.08 -1.22
C ALA A 24 -10.56 -7.31 -2.12
N ARG A 25 -10.86 -8.59 -2.39
CA ARG A 25 -11.93 -8.96 -3.33
C ARG A 25 -13.31 -8.51 -2.84
N HIS A 26 -13.57 -8.62 -1.54
CA HIS A 26 -14.83 -8.19 -0.93
C HIS A 26 -15.03 -6.67 -1.00
N ASN A 27 -13.95 -5.89 -1.04
CA ASN A 27 -13.99 -4.43 -1.22
C ASN A 27 -13.92 -4.01 -2.68
N ARG A 28 -13.85 -4.97 -3.62
CA ARG A 28 -13.61 -4.74 -5.05
C ARG A 28 -12.40 -3.84 -5.30
N GLN A 29 -11.29 -4.10 -4.63
CA GLN A 29 -10.03 -3.37 -4.82
C GLN A 29 -8.94 -4.34 -5.29
N PHE A 30 -8.49 -4.16 -6.52
CA PHE A 30 -7.61 -5.10 -7.22
C PHE A 30 -6.28 -4.44 -7.60
N GLY A 31 -5.19 -5.16 -7.31
CA GLY A 31 -3.83 -4.73 -7.62
C GLY A 31 -3.42 -3.41 -6.97
N PRO A 32 -3.59 -3.24 -5.63
CA PRO A 32 -3.10 -2.03 -4.99
C PRO A 32 -1.57 -1.96 -5.04
N GLY A 33 -1.00 -0.80 -5.38
CA GLY A 33 0.46 -0.69 -5.47
C GLY A 33 0.99 0.68 -5.85
N HIS A 34 2.30 0.71 -6.14
CA HIS A 34 3.08 1.92 -6.47
C HIS A 34 2.76 3.07 -5.51
N ASN A 35 2.95 2.79 -4.23
CA ASN A 35 2.52 3.70 -3.19
C ASN A 35 3.54 4.82 -2.94
N SER A 36 3.07 5.88 -2.28
CA SER A 36 3.88 6.85 -1.56
C SER A 36 3.30 7.05 -0.15
N PHE A 37 3.97 7.86 0.65
CA PHE A 37 3.53 8.23 1.99
C PHE A 37 3.45 9.76 2.10
N THR A 38 2.46 10.24 2.84
CA THR A 38 2.30 11.65 3.21
C THR A 38 1.66 11.72 4.59
N GLN A 39 1.42 12.93 5.11
CA GLN A 39 0.75 13.13 6.39
C GLN A 39 -0.48 14.03 6.25
N THR A 40 -1.45 13.84 7.14
CA THR A 40 -2.54 14.81 7.34
C THR A 40 -1.98 16.10 7.98
N LYS A 41 -2.80 17.14 8.10
CA LYS A 41 -2.38 18.37 8.80
C LYS A 41 -2.18 18.14 10.28
N GLU A 42 -2.89 17.15 10.82
CA GLU A 42 -2.91 16.73 12.21
C GLU A 42 -1.75 15.76 12.54
N GLY A 43 -1.06 15.24 11.51
CA GLY A 43 0.14 14.42 11.66
C GLY A 43 -0.07 12.91 11.49
N ASP A 44 -1.25 12.47 11.05
CA ASP A 44 -1.50 11.05 10.76
C ASP A 44 -0.78 10.61 9.50
N ASP A 45 -0.10 9.47 9.52
CA ASP A 45 0.53 8.91 8.34
C ASP A 45 -0.51 8.32 7.36
N VAL A 46 -0.35 8.69 6.09
CA VAL A 46 -1.26 8.36 5.00
C VAL A 46 -0.54 7.51 3.97
N LEU A 47 -1.13 6.36 3.66
CA LEU A 47 -0.78 5.54 2.51
C LEU A 47 -1.51 6.07 1.27
N VAL A 48 -0.75 6.50 0.26
CA VAL A 48 -1.26 6.89 -1.07
C VAL A 48 -0.90 5.78 -2.05
N TYR A 49 -1.85 5.24 -2.81
CA TYR A 49 -1.62 4.11 -3.71
C TYR A 49 -2.61 4.14 -4.89
N HIS A 50 -2.37 3.35 -5.94
CA HIS A 50 -3.39 3.10 -6.96
C HIS A 50 -4.04 1.73 -6.80
N ALA A 51 -5.29 1.57 -7.24
CA ALA A 51 -5.94 0.27 -7.44
C ALA A 51 -6.98 0.36 -8.56
N ARG A 52 -7.45 -0.81 -9.06
CA ARG A 52 -8.63 -0.93 -9.94
C ARG A 52 -9.83 -1.46 -9.15
N ASN A 53 -11.04 -1.26 -9.67
CA ASN A 53 -12.28 -1.80 -9.10
C ASN A 53 -12.89 -3.00 -9.88
N TYR A 54 -12.10 -3.57 -10.80
CA TYR A 54 -12.39 -4.79 -11.56
C TYR A 54 -11.11 -5.61 -11.85
N THR A 55 -11.27 -6.85 -12.30
CA THR A 55 -10.17 -7.79 -12.61
C THR A 55 -9.93 -8.00 -14.10
N GLU A 56 -11.00 -8.08 -14.89
CA GLU A 56 -10.90 -8.37 -16.32
C GLU A 56 -10.45 -7.12 -17.08
N ILE A 57 -9.29 -7.20 -17.72
CA ILE A 57 -8.69 -6.11 -18.50
C ILE A 57 -8.66 -6.57 -19.96
N GLU A 58 -9.26 -5.79 -20.86
CA GLU A 58 -9.14 -6.02 -22.30
C GLU A 58 -7.85 -5.37 -22.81
N GLY A 59 -6.97 -6.16 -23.44
CA GLY A 59 -5.69 -5.69 -23.95
C GLY A 59 -4.58 -5.60 -22.90
N ASP A 60 -3.60 -4.71 -23.13
CA ASP A 60 -2.45 -4.53 -22.23
C ASP A 60 -2.81 -3.66 -21.01
N PRO A 61 -2.62 -4.15 -19.76
CA PRO A 61 -2.90 -3.41 -18.53
C PRO A 61 -2.18 -2.06 -18.39
N LEU A 62 -1.08 -1.84 -19.12
CA LEU A 62 -0.38 -0.55 -19.14
C LEU A 62 -1.25 0.55 -19.76
N TYR A 63 -2.05 0.22 -20.78
CA TYR A 63 -2.89 1.16 -21.52
C TYR A 63 -4.35 1.21 -21.03
N ASP A 64 -4.73 0.33 -20.11
CA ASP A 64 -5.98 0.46 -19.35
C ASP A 64 -5.86 1.63 -18.35
N PRO A 65 -6.69 2.70 -18.50
CA PRO A 65 -6.51 3.94 -17.77
C PRO A 65 -7.14 3.94 -16.36
N ASN A 66 -7.77 2.84 -15.93
CA ASN A 66 -8.66 2.85 -14.76
C ASN A 66 -7.96 2.46 -13.46
N ARG A 67 -6.66 2.77 -13.34
CA ARG A 67 -5.98 2.81 -12.04
C ARG A 67 -6.35 4.12 -11.37
N HIS A 68 -7.09 4.06 -10.27
CA HIS A 68 -7.50 5.24 -9.51
C HIS A 68 -6.58 5.41 -8.31
N THR A 69 -6.14 6.65 -8.06
CA THR A 69 -5.41 7.03 -6.84
C THR A 69 -6.34 6.98 -5.63
N ARG A 70 -5.86 6.42 -4.54
CA ARG A 70 -6.58 6.18 -3.29
C ARG A 70 -5.69 6.55 -2.12
N ILE A 71 -6.31 6.97 -1.02
CA ILE A 71 -5.62 7.32 0.22
C ILE A 71 -6.27 6.63 1.41
N LYS A 72 -5.48 6.26 2.41
CA LYS A 72 -5.99 5.84 3.74
C LYS A 72 -4.97 6.16 4.82
N ILE A 73 -5.45 6.47 6.02
CA ILE A 73 -4.62 6.46 7.22
C ILE A 73 -4.25 5.00 7.55
N PHE A 74 -3.04 4.78 8.05
CA PHE A 74 -2.61 3.49 8.59
C PHE A 74 -2.14 3.64 10.04
N ALA A 75 -2.08 2.52 10.75
CA ALA A 75 -1.66 2.50 12.15
C ALA A 75 -0.24 1.93 12.28
N TRP A 76 0.36 2.09 13.45
CA TRP A 76 1.61 1.44 13.83
C TRP A 76 1.33 0.41 14.92
N ASP A 77 1.94 -0.77 14.84
CA ASP A 77 1.86 -1.75 15.92
C ASP A 77 2.84 -1.43 17.07
N GLU A 78 2.75 -2.20 18.16
CA GLU A 78 3.59 -2.04 19.35
C GLU A 78 5.09 -2.23 19.08
N GLN A 79 5.45 -2.89 17.97
CA GLN A 79 6.83 -3.11 17.54
C GLN A 79 7.31 -2.04 16.55
N GLY A 80 6.49 -1.02 16.28
CA GLY A 80 6.81 0.06 15.36
C GLY A 80 6.75 -0.34 13.89
N MET A 81 6.01 -1.41 13.54
CA MET A 81 5.74 -1.77 12.15
C MET A 81 4.43 -1.15 11.65
N PRO A 82 4.40 -0.67 10.39
CA PRO A 82 3.18 -0.10 9.83
C PRO A 82 2.14 -1.20 9.53
N VAL A 83 0.91 -0.98 9.96
CA VAL A 83 -0.25 -1.83 9.76
C VAL A 83 -1.16 -1.19 8.70
N PHE A 84 -0.89 -1.51 7.42
CA PHE A 84 -1.66 -0.96 6.30
C PHE A 84 -3.08 -1.52 6.19
N GLY A 85 -3.33 -2.72 6.71
CA GLY A 85 -4.61 -3.41 6.59
C GLY A 85 -4.94 -3.77 5.13
N GLU A 86 -6.16 -3.49 4.71
CA GLU A 86 -6.63 -3.76 3.35
C GLU A 86 -7.10 -2.48 2.63
N PRO A 87 -7.11 -2.46 1.29
CA PRO A 87 -7.72 -1.37 0.55
C PRO A 87 -9.24 -1.37 0.78
N LEU A 88 -9.75 -0.26 1.32
CA LEU A 88 -11.16 -0.09 1.70
C LEU A 88 -12.06 -0.02 0.46
N ALA A 89 -13.33 -0.42 0.61
CA ALA A 89 -14.35 -0.23 -0.41
C ALA A 89 -14.52 1.26 -0.79
N ASP A 90 -15.07 1.53 -1.97
CA ASP A 90 -15.47 2.90 -2.32
C ASP A 90 -16.68 3.31 -1.46
N ASN A 91 -16.59 4.47 -0.81
CA ASN A 91 -17.71 5.10 -0.13
C ASN A 91 -18.37 6.05 -1.13
N ARG A 92 -19.66 5.87 -1.41
CA ARG A 92 -20.45 6.87 -2.14
C ARG A 92 -20.80 8.04 -1.24
#